data_AF-A0A8H6JFA2-F1
#
_entry.id   AF-A0A8H6JFA2-F1
#
_cell.length_a   1.000
_cell.length_b   1.000
_cell.length_c   1.000
_cell.angle_alpha   90.00
_cell.angle_beta   90.00
_cell.angle_gamma   90.00
#
_symmetry.space_group_name_H-M   'P 1'
#
loop_
_entity.id
_entity.type
_entity.pdbx_description
1 polymer ?
#
loop_
_entity_poly.entity_id
_entity_poly.type
_entity_poly.pdbx_seq_one_letter_code
_entity_poly.pdbx_strand_id
1 'polypeptide(L)'
;MDSLEGSANDAMNAEIVRRVNEAVNASVRPLQDQMAQQTAQMTQLLTALNGLMSPDRATPKPLASSVPTPSAADTTLQAPSDDITTVAEGRRKPLPNPPKFTGRRKDYPAWSQQMRDKITLDAGHMGSNAEVWYYINSRLDVDPQQVVATFYAAGGPEGKREPSEFMRYLDRTYKDPSAASRAAAKLRTIRQRDDQSLASFLPQYERILSEAGGASWADQAKITLLEGALSTQLHRALVTVDLPVDDYHRWLTRVQDVAARLERLPGVTREISSYRPRAPQASRLRNDDGDVVMTGVSRARNKKGALEPQRRRRYSSSSESEGLERPQKDNRRCYNCNEIGHIAEWCRKPKRQSPRKAKKIKKVKKARKASKLEEGSDSNATEELRSSETEESSGKE
;
A
#
# COMPACT_ATOMS: atom_id res chain seq x y z
N MET A 1 -41.40 43.51 -38.71
CA MET A 1 -42.50 42.51 -38.76
C MET A 1 -42.04 41.23 -38.05
N ASP A 2 -41.21 41.33 -37.00
CA ASP A 2 -40.26 40.25 -36.63
C ASP A 2 -40.52 39.64 -35.25
N SER A 3 -41.77 39.71 -34.78
CA SER A 3 -42.17 39.24 -33.44
C SER A 3 -43.07 37.99 -33.46
N LEU A 4 -43.40 37.45 -34.64
CA LEU A 4 -44.27 36.29 -34.78
C LEU A 4 -43.49 34.96 -34.97
N GLU A 5 -42.27 35.00 -35.51
CA GLU A 5 -41.50 33.78 -35.80
C GLU A 5 -40.90 33.10 -34.55
N GLY A 6 -40.60 33.86 -33.49
CA GLY A 6 -40.10 33.29 -32.23
C GLY A 6 -41.13 32.36 -31.55
N SER A 7 -42.38 32.81 -31.48
CA SER A 7 -43.49 32.08 -30.84
C SER A 7 -43.77 30.72 -31.51
N ALA A 8 -43.67 30.65 -32.85
CA ALA A 8 -43.86 29.41 -33.59
C ALA A 8 -42.76 28.37 -33.30
N ASN A 9 -41.50 28.81 -33.19
CA ASN A 9 -40.38 27.93 -32.88
C ASN A 9 -40.43 27.40 -31.44
N ASP A 10 -40.82 28.23 -30.48
CA ASP A 10 -40.99 27.79 -29.08
C ASP A 10 -42.14 26.79 -28.92
N ALA A 11 -43.27 27.00 -29.62
CA ALA A 11 -44.37 26.03 -29.65
C ALA A 11 -43.96 24.68 -30.28
N MET A 12 -43.17 24.72 -31.36
CA MET A 12 -42.66 23.51 -32.01
C MET A 12 -41.66 22.76 -31.12
N ASN A 13 -40.77 23.47 -30.43
CA ASN A 13 -39.84 22.88 -29.46
C ASN A 13 -40.58 22.25 -28.26
N ALA A 14 -41.65 22.87 -27.77
CA ALA A 14 -42.47 22.32 -26.69
C ALA A 14 -43.14 20.99 -27.09
N GLU A 15 -43.68 20.88 -28.31
CA GLU A 15 -44.27 19.63 -28.82
C GLU A 15 -43.21 18.54 -29.05
N ILE A 16 -42.00 18.90 -29.48
CA ILE A 16 -40.88 17.94 -29.59
C ILE A 16 -40.52 17.39 -28.21
N VAL A 17 -40.37 18.24 -27.19
CA VAL A 17 -40.09 17.81 -25.81
C VAL A 17 -41.22 16.94 -25.26
N ARG A 18 -42.49 17.27 -25.55
CA ARG A 18 -43.65 16.45 -25.16
C ARG A 18 -43.57 15.04 -25.75
N ARG A 19 -43.29 14.91 -27.04
CA ARG A 19 -43.17 13.61 -27.73
C ARG A 19 -41.96 12.79 -27.27
N VAL A 20 -40.83 13.44 -27.00
CA VAL A 20 -39.65 12.75 -26.43
C VAL A 20 -39.97 12.18 -25.05
N ASN A 21 -40.60 12.98 -24.17
CA ASN A 21 -41.03 12.49 -22.85
C ASN A 21 -42.08 11.38 -22.94
N GLU A 22 -43.02 11.46 -23.89
CA GLU A 22 -44.03 10.43 -24.13
C GLU A 22 -43.38 9.11 -24.59
N ALA A 23 -42.41 9.16 -25.51
CA ALA A 23 -41.65 7.99 -25.96
C ALA A 23 -40.75 7.39 -24.86
N VAL A 24 -40.11 8.23 -24.03
CA VAL A 24 -39.33 7.78 -22.87
C VAL A 24 -40.24 7.09 -21.86
N ASN A 25 -41.37 7.69 -21.50
CA ASN A 25 -42.33 7.09 -20.57
C ASN A 25 -42.92 5.77 -21.09
N ALA A 26 -43.17 5.67 -22.42
CA ALA A 26 -43.63 4.43 -23.05
C ALA A 26 -42.60 3.29 -22.99
N SER A 27 -41.30 3.60 -23.00
CA SER A 27 -40.23 2.58 -22.86
C SER A 27 -39.87 2.25 -21.41
N VAL A 28 -39.99 3.21 -20.48
CA VAL A 28 -39.66 3.00 -19.06
C VAL A 28 -40.76 2.25 -18.29
N ARG A 29 -42.05 2.49 -18.60
CA ARG A 29 -43.17 1.80 -17.92
C ARG A 29 -43.11 0.27 -17.96
N PRO A 30 -42.98 -0.41 -19.12
CA PRO A 30 -42.94 -1.88 -19.15
C PRO A 30 -41.73 -2.46 -18.39
N LEU A 31 -40.62 -1.71 -18.30
CA LEU A 31 -39.45 -2.06 -17.48
C LEU A 31 -39.73 -1.91 -15.98
N GLN A 32 -40.45 -0.87 -15.55
CA GLN A 32 -40.91 -0.73 -14.17
C GLN A 32 -41.92 -1.82 -13.79
N ASP A 33 -42.87 -2.12 -14.67
CA ASP A 33 -43.85 -3.20 -14.46
C ASP A 33 -43.16 -4.57 -14.37
N GLN A 34 -42.16 -4.83 -15.21
CA GLN A 34 -41.34 -6.06 -15.12
C GLN A 34 -40.60 -6.16 -13.78
N MET A 35 -40.01 -5.06 -13.28
CA MET A 35 -39.36 -5.07 -11.96
C MET A 35 -40.38 -5.26 -10.82
N ALA A 36 -41.57 -4.66 -10.91
CA ALA A 36 -42.65 -4.86 -9.94
C ALA A 36 -43.17 -6.31 -9.91
N GLN A 37 -43.23 -6.97 -11.07
CA GLN A 37 -43.55 -8.39 -11.16
C GLN A 37 -42.46 -9.28 -10.53
N GLN A 38 -41.18 -8.97 -10.77
CA GLN A 38 -40.07 -9.71 -10.15
C GLN A 38 -40.02 -9.55 -8.62
N THR A 39 -40.24 -8.35 -8.08
CA THR A 39 -40.28 -8.15 -6.62
C THR A 39 -41.50 -8.83 -5.98
N ALA A 40 -42.66 -8.82 -6.63
CA ALA A 40 -43.83 -9.57 -6.19
C ALA A 40 -43.56 -11.08 -6.16
N GLN A 41 -42.97 -11.64 -7.23
CA GLN A 41 -42.59 -13.06 -7.30
C GLN A 41 -41.58 -13.45 -6.20
N MET A 42 -40.57 -12.63 -5.97
CA MET A 42 -39.57 -12.89 -4.91
C MET A 42 -40.20 -12.84 -3.51
N THR A 43 -41.15 -11.93 -3.28
CA THR A 43 -41.90 -11.82 -2.01
C THR A 43 -42.81 -13.03 -1.78
N GLN A 44 -43.45 -13.55 -2.83
CA GLN A 44 -44.25 -14.78 -2.75
C GLN A 44 -43.39 -16.00 -2.38
N LEU A 45 -42.19 -16.14 -2.97
CA LEU A 45 -41.25 -17.22 -2.63
C LEU A 45 -40.80 -17.16 -1.17
N LEU A 46 -40.46 -15.97 -0.65
CA LEU A 46 -40.10 -15.78 0.76
C LEU A 46 -41.26 -16.11 1.71
N THR A 47 -42.49 -15.75 1.33
CA THR A 47 -43.70 -16.04 2.12
C THR A 47 -43.99 -17.55 2.16
N ALA A 48 -43.85 -18.25 1.03
CA ALA A 48 -44.04 -19.70 0.94
C ALA A 48 -43.04 -20.49 1.80
N LEU A 49 -41.79 -20.03 1.88
CA LEU A 49 -40.77 -20.66 2.74
C LEU A 49 -41.06 -20.45 4.24
N ASN A 50 -41.52 -19.27 4.64
CA ASN A 50 -41.92 -19.02 6.04
C ASN A 50 -43.16 -19.84 6.46
N GLY A 51 -44.07 -20.13 5.53
CA GLY A 51 -45.25 -20.96 5.78
C GLY A 51 -44.95 -22.41 6.17
N LEU A 52 -43.76 -22.93 5.82
CA LEU A 52 -43.34 -24.31 6.13
C LEU A 52 -42.67 -24.47 7.52
N MET A 53 -42.54 -23.40 8.30
CA MET A 53 -41.84 -23.39 9.60
C MET A 53 -42.75 -23.19 10.82
N SER A 54 -44.05 -23.45 10.70
CA SER A 54 -44.98 -23.46 11.85
C SER A 54 -45.35 -24.88 12.30
N PRO A 55 -44.79 -25.40 13.40
CA PRO A 55 -45.26 -26.64 14.01
C PRO A 55 -46.47 -26.38 14.91
N ASP A 56 -47.54 -27.15 14.71
CA ASP A 56 -48.64 -27.27 15.65
C ASP A 56 -48.13 -27.66 17.05
N ARG A 57 -48.58 -26.94 18.08
CA ARG A 57 -48.37 -27.35 19.48
C ARG A 57 -49.67 -27.27 20.28
N ALA A 58 -50.40 -28.36 20.25
CA ALA A 58 -51.54 -28.60 21.13
C ALA A 58 -51.14 -28.52 22.62
N THR A 59 -52.08 -28.04 23.43
CA THR A 59 -51.99 -27.93 24.89
C THR A 59 -52.05 -29.31 25.56
N PRO A 60 -51.43 -29.48 26.74
CA PRO A 60 -52.22 -30.06 27.83
C PRO A 60 -52.06 -29.35 29.18
N LYS A 61 -53.00 -29.65 30.07
CA LYS A 61 -53.27 -29.02 31.37
C LYS A 61 -52.70 -29.89 32.51
N PRO A 62 -52.19 -29.33 33.62
CA PRO A 62 -51.58 -30.13 34.69
C PRO A 62 -52.60 -30.66 35.71
N LEU A 63 -52.27 -31.80 36.34
CA LEU A 63 -52.92 -32.36 37.52
C LEU A 63 -51.87 -32.54 38.63
N ALA A 64 -52.27 -32.30 39.89
CA ALA A 64 -51.37 -32.22 41.03
C ALA A 64 -51.58 -33.36 42.04
N SER A 65 -50.52 -33.80 42.74
CA SER A 65 -50.61 -34.44 44.08
C SER A 65 -49.26 -34.58 44.80
N SER A 66 -49.16 -33.93 45.97
CA SER A 66 -48.57 -34.39 47.26
C SER A 66 -47.26 -35.22 47.33
N VAL A 67 -46.14 -34.57 47.70
CA VAL A 67 -45.47 -34.55 49.05
C VAL A 67 -45.78 -35.77 49.98
N PRO A 68 -44.79 -36.46 50.64
CA PRO A 68 -43.80 -35.84 51.54
C PRO A 68 -42.33 -36.35 51.56
N THR A 69 -41.51 -35.57 52.27
CA THR A 69 -40.06 -35.66 52.57
C THR A 69 -39.69 -36.82 53.53
N PRO A 70 -38.41 -37.22 53.66
CA PRO A 70 -37.49 -36.50 54.59
C PRO A 70 -35.99 -36.41 54.20
N SER A 71 -35.36 -35.34 54.71
CA SER A 71 -33.96 -35.25 55.21
C SER A 71 -32.73 -35.20 54.28
N ALA A 72 -32.07 -34.03 54.32
CA ALA A 72 -30.61 -33.77 54.38
C ALA A 72 -29.64 -34.28 53.29
N ALA A 73 -29.09 -33.34 52.50
CA ALA A 73 -27.68 -32.90 52.59
C ALA A 73 -27.41 -31.68 51.69
N ASP A 74 -26.38 -30.90 52.00
CA ASP A 74 -26.04 -29.62 51.36
C ASP A 74 -25.61 -29.70 49.88
N THR A 75 -26.03 -28.72 49.08
CA THR A 75 -25.18 -27.80 48.27
C THR A 75 -26.03 -27.14 47.18
N THR A 76 -26.42 -25.88 47.41
CA THR A 76 -27.24 -25.11 46.46
C THR A 76 -26.40 -24.61 45.28
N LEU A 77 -26.45 -25.36 44.17
CA LEU A 77 -26.16 -24.82 42.83
C LEU A 77 -27.48 -24.40 42.18
N GLN A 78 -27.80 -23.12 42.28
CA GLN A 78 -29.00 -22.55 41.67
C GLN A 78 -28.68 -21.97 40.29
N ALA A 79 -29.40 -22.41 39.27
CA ALA A 79 -29.27 -21.87 37.92
C ALA A 79 -29.76 -20.40 37.89
N PRO A 80 -29.07 -19.49 37.18
CA PRO A 80 -29.60 -18.16 36.92
C PRO A 80 -30.67 -18.26 35.83
N SER A 81 -31.90 -17.90 36.19
CA SER A 81 -32.95 -17.58 35.21
C SER A 81 -32.58 -16.32 34.43
N ASP A 82 -33.14 -16.18 33.23
CA ASP A 82 -32.97 -15.02 32.36
C ASP A 82 -33.34 -13.71 33.08
N ASP A 83 -32.33 -12.95 33.50
CA ASP A 83 -32.45 -11.53 33.81
C ASP A 83 -31.86 -10.74 32.64
N ILE A 84 -32.57 -9.71 32.19
CA ILE A 84 -32.16 -8.93 31.02
C ILE A 84 -30.92 -8.14 31.43
N THR A 85 -29.77 -8.51 30.86
CA THR A 85 -28.50 -7.82 31.11
C THR A 85 -28.51 -6.42 30.51
N THR A 86 -29.21 -5.48 31.16
CA THR A 86 -28.85 -4.06 31.12
C THR A 86 -27.48 -3.95 31.78
N VAL A 87 -26.44 -4.14 30.97
CA VAL A 87 -25.04 -3.99 31.39
C VAL A 87 -24.91 -2.59 31.96
N ALA A 88 -24.79 -2.49 33.28
CA ALA A 88 -24.55 -1.22 33.93
C ALA A 88 -23.28 -0.61 33.33
N GLU A 89 -23.41 0.57 32.71
CA GLU A 89 -22.30 1.27 32.09
C GLU A 89 -21.33 1.75 33.18
N GLY A 90 -20.42 0.86 33.58
CA GLY A 90 -19.35 1.17 34.51
C GLY A 90 -18.58 2.36 33.96
N ARG A 91 -18.60 3.48 34.70
CA ARG A 91 -18.12 4.80 34.27
C ARG A 91 -16.71 4.74 33.68
N ARG A 92 -16.63 4.58 32.36
CA ARG A 92 -15.37 4.60 31.62
C ARG A 92 -14.81 6.02 31.70
N LYS A 93 -13.55 6.15 32.09
CA LYS A 93 -12.86 7.44 31.98
C LYS A 93 -12.78 7.80 30.49
N PRO A 94 -12.98 9.07 30.11
CA PRO A 94 -12.92 9.47 28.71
C PRO A 94 -11.54 9.16 28.13
N LEU A 95 -11.51 8.80 26.85
CA LEU A 95 -10.26 8.47 26.14
C LEU A 95 -9.26 9.63 26.20
N PRO A 96 -7.94 9.36 26.19
CA PRO A 96 -6.94 10.41 26.05
C PRO A 96 -7.24 11.25 24.80
N ASN A 97 -7.12 12.57 24.93
CA ASN A 97 -7.36 13.47 23.81
C ASN A 97 -6.32 13.19 22.69
N PRO A 98 -6.74 13.03 21.43
CA PRO A 98 -5.82 12.84 20.32
C PRO A 98 -4.89 14.06 20.16
N PRO A 99 -3.68 13.85 19.61
CA PRO A 99 -2.72 14.92 19.36
C PRO A 99 -3.29 15.93 18.36
N LYS A 100 -2.73 17.15 18.35
CA LYS A 100 -3.11 18.15 17.34
C LYS A 100 -2.69 17.70 15.94
N PHE A 101 -3.58 17.84 14.96
CA PHE A 101 -3.27 17.53 13.57
C PHE A 101 -2.50 18.66 12.89
N THR A 102 -1.22 18.42 12.60
CA THR A 102 -0.30 19.40 12.00
C THR A 102 -0.42 19.54 10.47
N GLY A 103 -1.54 19.16 9.86
CA GLY A 103 -1.77 19.25 8.40
C GLY A 103 -1.06 18.21 7.52
N ARG A 104 -0.18 17.37 8.09
CA ARG A 104 0.60 16.39 7.31
C ARG A 104 -0.28 15.20 6.88
N ARG A 105 -0.54 15.09 5.56
CA ARG A 105 -1.34 14.00 4.95
C ARG A 105 -0.91 12.57 5.34
N LYS A 106 0.35 12.35 5.73
CA LYS A 106 0.84 11.03 6.21
C LYS A 106 0.27 10.63 7.57
N ASP A 107 0.05 11.63 8.43
CA ASP A 107 -0.36 11.43 9.82
C ASP A 107 -1.91 11.44 9.93
N TYR A 108 -2.57 12.02 8.92
CA TYR A 108 -4.03 12.16 8.85
C TYR A 108 -4.80 10.85 9.01
N PRO A 109 -4.46 9.71 8.36
CA PRO A 109 -5.23 8.48 8.50
C PRO A 109 -5.31 8.02 9.96
N ALA A 110 -4.18 7.95 10.65
CA ALA A 110 -4.10 7.54 12.05
C ALA A 110 -4.83 8.53 12.98
N TRP A 111 -4.61 9.84 12.79
CA TRP A 111 -5.31 10.88 13.55
C TRP A 111 -6.84 10.84 13.34
N SER A 112 -7.28 10.67 12.09
CA SER A 112 -8.70 10.64 11.73
C SER A 112 -9.44 9.44 12.34
N GLN A 113 -8.74 8.32 12.53
CA GLN A 113 -9.29 7.17 13.24
C GLN A 113 -9.39 7.45 14.73
N GLN A 114 -8.32 7.93 15.38
CA GLN A 114 -8.32 8.31 16.80
C GLN A 114 -9.42 9.34 17.13
N MET A 115 -9.66 10.31 16.24
CA MET A 115 -10.78 11.26 16.36
C MET A 115 -12.15 10.58 16.29
N ARG A 116 -12.36 9.63 15.38
CA ARG A 116 -13.63 8.88 15.27
C ARG A 116 -13.86 7.99 16.47
N ASP A 117 -12.83 7.28 16.92
CA ASP A 117 -12.89 6.41 18.09
C ASP A 117 -13.24 7.24 19.33
N LYS A 118 -12.57 8.40 19.51
CA LYS A 118 -12.86 9.39 20.55
C LYS A 118 -14.32 9.85 20.49
N ILE A 119 -14.82 10.30 19.33
CA ILE A 119 -16.21 10.76 19.15
C ILE A 119 -17.23 9.64 19.44
N THR A 120 -16.95 8.41 19.00
CA THR A 120 -17.89 7.29 19.11
C THR A 120 -17.96 6.74 20.54
N LEU A 121 -16.80 6.59 21.20
CA LEU A 121 -16.71 5.97 22.52
C LEU A 121 -16.99 6.94 23.67
N ASP A 122 -16.67 8.23 23.50
CA ASP A 122 -17.01 9.28 24.47
C ASP A 122 -18.31 10.02 24.08
N ALA A 123 -19.16 9.44 23.23
CA ALA A 123 -20.42 10.05 22.78
C ALA A 123 -21.36 10.46 23.93
N GLY A 124 -21.36 9.71 25.05
CA GLY A 124 -22.11 10.06 26.27
C GLY A 124 -21.42 11.08 27.18
N HIS A 125 -20.17 11.45 26.89
CA HIS A 125 -19.38 12.45 27.63
C HIS A 125 -19.20 13.77 26.86
N MET A 126 -19.33 13.75 25.54
CA MET A 126 -19.44 14.97 24.73
C MET A 126 -20.90 15.42 24.73
N GLY A 127 -21.14 16.73 24.81
CA GLY A 127 -22.49 17.27 24.78
C GLY A 127 -23.06 17.33 23.36
N SER A 128 -23.58 18.48 22.97
CA SER A 128 -24.27 18.63 21.68
C SER A 128 -23.35 18.37 20.47
N ASN A 129 -23.93 17.99 19.32
CA ASN A 129 -23.25 17.92 18.02
C ASN A 129 -22.42 19.19 17.73
N ALA A 130 -22.91 20.37 18.15
CA ALA A 130 -22.16 21.61 18.04
C ALA A 130 -20.87 21.61 18.88
N GLU A 131 -20.89 21.09 20.11
CA GLU A 131 -19.70 20.98 20.97
C GLU A 131 -18.67 20.02 20.37
N VAL A 132 -19.12 18.90 19.79
CA VAL A 132 -18.24 17.97 19.06
C VAL A 132 -17.62 18.65 17.83
N TRP A 133 -18.38 19.48 17.11
CA TRP A 133 -17.88 20.30 15.99
C TRP A 133 -16.79 21.29 16.44
N TYR A 134 -17.02 22.02 17.54
CA TYR A 134 -16.00 22.87 18.18
C TYR A 134 -14.77 22.06 18.62
N TYR A 135 -14.98 20.88 19.21
CA TYR A 135 -13.93 19.99 19.68
C TYR A 135 -13.03 19.50 18.55
N ILE A 136 -13.60 19.03 17.42
CA ILE A 136 -12.84 18.63 16.23
C ILE A 136 -11.94 19.79 15.77
N ASN A 137 -12.48 21.01 15.68
CA ASN A 137 -11.69 22.18 15.27
C ASN A 137 -10.56 22.48 16.29
N SER A 138 -10.80 22.31 17.59
CA SER A 138 -9.76 22.47 18.63
C SER A 138 -8.60 21.47 18.55
N ARG A 139 -8.82 20.31 17.89
CA ARG A 139 -7.80 19.26 17.66
C ARG A 139 -7.04 19.45 16.35
N LEU A 140 -7.41 20.44 15.53
CA LEU A 140 -6.62 20.88 14.39
C LEU A 140 -5.52 21.86 14.87
N ASP A 141 -4.38 21.88 14.17
CA ASP A 141 -3.36 22.92 14.35
C ASP A 141 -3.70 24.19 13.51
N VAL A 142 -2.88 25.23 13.60
CA VAL A 142 -3.16 26.53 12.96
C VAL A 142 -3.36 26.42 11.45
N ASP A 143 -2.46 25.75 10.71
CA ASP A 143 -2.57 25.69 9.24
C ASP A 143 -3.84 24.93 8.79
N PRO A 144 -4.20 23.75 9.37
CA PRO A 144 -5.46 23.10 9.02
C PRO A 144 -6.70 23.87 9.43
N GLN A 145 -6.68 24.59 10.56
CA GLN A 145 -7.79 25.47 10.94
C GLN A 145 -8.03 26.55 9.88
N GLN A 146 -6.97 27.17 9.34
CA GLN A 146 -7.09 28.16 8.26
C GLN A 146 -7.70 27.55 6.98
N VAL A 147 -7.26 26.35 6.58
CA VAL A 147 -7.79 25.64 5.39
C VAL A 147 -9.28 25.31 5.53
N VAL A 148 -9.75 24.97 6.73
CA VAL A 148 -11.16 24.62 6.95
C VAL A 148 -12.04 25.78 7.44
N ALA A 149 -11.47 26.96 7.70
CA ALA A 149 -12.17 28.09 8.33
C ALA A 149 -13.47 28.48 7.62
N THR A 150 -13.48 28.47 6.29
CA THR A 150 -14.67 28.79 5.47
C THR A 150 -15.80 27.78 5.66
N PHE A 151 -15.49 26.47 5.60
CA PHE A 151 -16.45 25.39 5.82
C PHE A 151 -16.92 25.34 7.28
N TYR A 152 -16.01 25.60 8.22
CA TYR A 152 -16.29 25.66 9.65
C TYR A 152 -17.25 26.80 9.99
N ALA A 153 -17.03 28.00 9.43
CA ALA A 153 -17.92 29.15 9.60
C ALA A 153 -19.31 28.94 8.97
N ALA A 154 -19.37 28.24 7.82
CA ALA A 154 -20.63 27.85 7.17
C ALA A 154 -21.44 26.80 7.96
N GLY A 155 -20.81 26.04 8.87
CA GLY A 155 -21.50 25.03 9.68
C GLY A 155 -21.92 23.76 8.93
N GLY A 156 -21.32 23.49 7.77
CA GLY A 156 -21.66 22.36 6.90
C GLY A 156 -22.81 22.65 5.91
N PRO A 157 -23.22 21.66 5.10
CA PRO A 157 -24.15 21.87 3.97
C PRO A 157 -25.56 22.34 4.36
N GLU A 158 -25.97 22.18 5.62
CA GLU A 158 -27.25 22.65 6.15
C GLU A 158 -27.08 23.57 7.38
N GLY A 159 -25.86 24.03 7.69
CA GLY A 159 -25.55 24.82 8.90
C GLY A 159 -25.71 24.08 10.24
N LYS A 160 -26.15 22.82 10.24
CA LYS A 160 -26.46 21.99 11.42
C LYS A 160 -25.24 21.61 12.29
N ARG A 161 -24.01 21.95 11.86
CA ARG A 161 -22.74 21.63 12.54
C ARG A 161 -22.61 20.14 12.88
N GLU A 162 -22.93 19.27 11.92
CA GLU A 162 -22.87 17.83 12.13
C GLU A 162 -21.41 17.31 12.14
N PRO A 163 -20.95 16.63 13.21
CA PRO A 163 -19.56 16.14 13.30
C PRO A 163 -19.14 15.20 12.17
N SER A 164 -20.08 14.40 11.66
CA SER A 164 -19.86 13.45 10.57
C SER A 164 -19.46 14.18 9.27
N GLU A 165 -20.14 15.27 8.92
CA GLU A 165 -19.87 16.06 7.72
C GLU A 165 -18.54 16.81 7.81
N PHE A 166 -18.16 17.28 9.02
CA PHE A 166 -16.84 17.90 9.21
C PHE A 166 -15.72 16.88 9.04
N MET A 167 -15.86 15.69 9.63
CA MET A 167 -14.91 14.60 9.40
C MET A 167 -14.91 14.15 7.93
N ARG A 168 -16.05 14.16 7.24
CA ARG A 168 -16.14 13.90 5.80
C ARG A 168 -15.47 15.01 4.97
N TYR A 169 -15.50 16.27 5.41
CA TYR A 169 -14.80 17.38 4.75
C TYR A 169 -13.28 17.31 4.95
N LEU A 170 -12.82 16.97 6.16
CA LEU A 170 -11.42 16.69 6.43
C LEU A 170 -10.92 15.48 5.62
N ASP A 171 -11.73 14.42 5.49
CA ASP A 171 -11.44 13.27 4.63
C ASP A 171 -11.22 13.71 3.16
N ARG A 172 -12.14 14.51 2.61
CA ARG A 172 -12.05 15.06 1.24
C ARG A 172 -10.76 15.87 1.00
N THR A 173 -10.30 16.59 2.03
CA THR A 173 -9.16 17.53 1.95
C THR A 173 -7.80 16.87 2.20
N TYR A 174 -7.74 15.90 3.12
CA TYR A 174 -6.48 15.34 3.65
C TYR A 174 -6.25 13.85 3.39
N LYS A 175 -7.30 13.03 3.14
CA LYS A 175 -7.06 11.68 2.59
C LYS A 175 -6.61 11.81 1.14
N ASP A 176 -5.81 10.86 0.70
CA ASP A 176 -5.40 10.75 -0.69
C ASP A 176 -6.34 9.76 -1.41
N PRO A 177 -7.24 10.22 -2.31
CA PRO A 177 -8.17 9.32 -3.02
C PRO A 177 -7.45 8.33 -3.92
N SER A 178 -6.22 8.65 -4.37
CA SER A 178 -5.40 7.78 -5.19
C SER A 178 -4.70 6.68 -4.40
N ALA A 179 -4.70 6.73 -3.06
CA ALA A 179 -3.96 5.78 -2.22
C ALA A 179 -4.35 4.32 -2.50
N ALA A 180 -5.65 4.01 -2.54
CA ALA A 180 -6.14 2.66 -2.82
C ALA A 180 -5.77 2.18 -4.23
N SER A 181 -5.90 3.06 -5.25
CA SER A 181 -5.52 2.73 -6.63
C SER A 181 -4.01 2.50 -6.78
N ARG A 182 -3.18 3.35 -6.16
CA ARG A 182 -1.72 3.19 -6.12
C ARG A 182 -1.30 1.94 -5.34
N ALA A 183 -1.99 1.61 -4.26
CA ALA A 183 -1.76 0.37 -3.50
C ALA A 183 -2.13 -0.86 -4.35
N ALA A 184 -3.28 -0.86 -5.03
CA ALA A 184 -3.66 -1.95 -5.95
C ALA A 184 -2.68 -2.12 -7.12
N ALA A 185 -2.16 -1.04 -7.71
CA ALA A 185 -1.10 -1.10 -8.73
C ALA A 185 0.21 -1.68 -8.17
N LYS A 186 0.57 -1.31 -6.94
CA LYS A 186 1.73 -1.86 -6.22
C LYS A 186 1.55 -3.33 -5.85
N LEU A 187 0.33 -3.75 -5.50
CA LEU A 187 -0.02 -5.12 -5.14
C LEU A 187 0.09 -6.09 -6.32
N ARG A 188 -0.22 -5.62 -7.54
CA ARG A 188 0.00 -6.38 -8.79
C ARG A 188 1.47 -6.51 -9.18
N THR A 189 2.35 -5.65 -8.66
CA THR A 189 3.77 -5.58 -9.08
C THR A 189 4.75 -6.08 -8.02
N ILE A 190 4.37 -6.10 -6.74
CA ILE A 190 5.18 -6.69 -5.67
C ILE A 190 5.34 -8.21 -5.86
N ARG A 191 6.56 -8.70 -5.71
CA ARG A 191 6.93 -10.12 -5.74
C ARG A 191 7.95 -10.40 -4.63
N GLN A 192 7.88 -11.57 -4.02
CA GLN A 192 8.87 -12.07 -3.08
C GLN A 192 10.17 -12.35 -3.85
N ARG A 193 11.29 -11.84 -3.36
CA ARG A 193 12.60 -12.10 -3.96
C ARG A 193 13.09 -13.49 -3.55
N ASP A 194 13.87 -14.16 -4.39
CA ASP A 194 14.41 -15.50 -4.08
C ASP A 194 15.37 -15.51 -2.87
N ASP A 195 15.91 -14.35 -2.47
CA ASP A 195 16.73 -14.15 -1.26
C ASP A 195 15.92 -13.74 -0.02
N GLN A 196 14.60 -13.58 -0.12
CA GLN A 196 13.75 -13.00 0.91
C GLN A 196 12.85 -14.03 1.59
N SER A 197 13.00 -14.19 2.91
CA SER A 197 12.13 -15.04 3.73
C SER A 197 10.67 -14.60 3.68
N LEU A 198 9.75 -15.55 3.73
CA LEU A 198 8.31 -15.26 3.66
C LEU A 198 7.88 -14.35 4.82
N ALA A 199 8.40 -14.60 6.03
CA ALA A 199 8.11 -13.81 7.23
C ALA A 199 8.49 -12.32 7.09
N SER A 200 9.51 -11.99 6.30
CA SER A 200 9.88 -10.58 6.03
C SER A 200 9.08 -9.95 4.88
N PHE A 201 8.46 -10.78 4.03
CA PHE A 201 7.67 -10.34 2.88
C PHE A 201 6.21 -10.07 3.25
N LEU A 202 5.58 -10.97 4.03
CA LEU A 202 4.16 -10.91 4.35
C LEU A 202 3.70 -9.59 5.00
N PRO A 203 4.37 -9.01 6.01
CA PRO A 203 3.92 -7.75 6.61
C PRO A 203 3.93 -6.57 5.63
N GLN A 204 4.79 -6.62 4.60
CA GLN A 204 4.77 -5.63 3.53
C GLN A 204 3.62 -5.90 2.55
N TYR A 205 3.34 -7.16 2.23
CA TYR A 205 2.24 -7.56 1.35
C TYR A 205 0.87 -7.23 1.96
N GLU A 206 0.60 -7.69 3.19
CA GLU A 206 -0.66 -7.48 3.91
C GLU A 206 -0.98 -6.00 4.14
N ARG A 207 0.04 -5.18 4.40
CA ARG A 207 -0.12 -3.73 4.47
C ARG A 207 -0.59 -3.16 3.12
N ILE A 208 0.00 -3.58 2.00
CA ILE A 208 -0.39 -3.07 0.67
C ILE A 208 -1.77 -3.61 0.27
N LEU A 209 -2.10 -4.85 0.64
CA LEU A 209 -3.43 -5.43 0.50
C LEU A 209 -4.47 -4.58 1.26
N SER A 210 -4.18 -4.24 2.52
CA SER A 210 -5.05 -3.39 3.36
C SER A 210 -5.16 -1.96 2.81
N GLU A 211 -4.04 -1.34 2.40
CA GLU A 211 -4.02 -0.03 1.73
C GLU A 211 -4.85 -0.02 0.44
N ALA A 212 -4.98 -1.15 -0.26
CA ALA A 212 -5.80 -1.33 -1.46
C ALA A 212 -7.29 -1.63 -1.18
N GLY A 213 -7.70 -1.71 0.09
CA GLY A 213 -9.06 -2.11 0.48
C GLY A 213 -9.30 -3.63 0.49
N GLY A 214 -8.24 -4.44 0.39
CA GLY A 214 -8.32 -5.89 0.22
C GLY A 214 -8.89 -6.69 1.39
N ALA A 215 -9.17 -6.05 2.53
CA ALA A 215 -9.91 -6.66 3.62
C ALA A 215 -11.31 -7.13 3.19
N SER A 216 -11.97 -6.40 2.27
CA SER A 216 -13.31 -6.72 1.76
C SER A 216 -13.32 -7.66 0.55
N TRP A 217 -12.16 -8.09 0.05
CA TRP A 217 -12.09 -8.98 -1.11
C TRP A 217 -12.40 -10.43 -0.72
N ALA A 218 -12.96 -11.20 -1.66
CA ALA A 218 -13.14 -12.63 -1.50
C ALA A 218 -11.79 -13.33 -1.27
N ASP A 219 -11.77 -14.36 -0.43
CA ASP A 219 -10.53 -15.03 -0.04
C ASP A 219 -9.78 -15.65 -1.22
N GLN A 220 -10.49 -16.19 -2.20
CA GLN A 220 -9.90 -16.66 -3.46
C GLN A 220 -9.15 -15.57 -4.24
N ALA A 221 -9.60 -14.31 -4.17
CA ALA A 221 -8.89 -13.18 -4.79
C ALA A 221 -7.63 -12.80 -4.00
N LYS A 222 -7.62 -12.98 -2.67
CA LYS A 222 -6.42 -12.80 -1.83
C LYS A 222 -5.40 -13.92 -2.09
N ILE A 223 -5.87 -15.17 -2.18
CA ILE A 223 -5.06 -16.36 -2.46
C ILE A 223 -4.36 -16.23 -3.82
N THR A 224 -5.12 -16.13 -4.91
CA THR A 224 -4.57 -16.06 -6.28
C THR A 224 -3.57 -14.90 -6.48
N LEU A 225 -3.81 -13.76 -5.82
CA LEU A 225 -2.94 -12.59 -5.89
C LEU A 225 -1.67 -12.75 -5.06
N LEU A 226 -1.70 -13.53 -3.97
CA LEU A 226 -0.54 -13.85 -3.15
C LEU A 226 0.27 -14.99 -3.77
N GLU A 227 -0.37 -16.04 -4.29
CA GLU A 227 0.24 -17.15 -5.04
C GLU A 227 1.18 -16.66 -6.13
N GLY A 228 0.69 -15.78 -7.01
CA GLY A 228 1.52 -15.17 -8.03
C GLY A 228 2.67 -14.33 -7.45
N ALA A 229 2.51 -13.78 -6.25
CA ALA A 229 3.50 -12.93 -5.60
C ALA A 229 4.60 -13.68 -4.83
N LEU A 230 4.47 -15.00 -4.63
CA LEU A 230 5.49 -15.82 -3.95
C LEU A 230 6.74 -16.07 -4.80
N SER A 231 7.83 -16.50 -4.16
CA SER A 231 9.06 -16.87 -4.85
C SER A 231 8.90 -18.19 -5.61
N THR A 232 9.70 -18.38 -6.66
CA THR A 232 9.62 -19.61 -7.49
C THR A 232 10.00 -20.88 -6.73
N GLN A 233 10.86 -20.75 -5.71
CA GLN A 233 11.26 -21.86 -4.84
C GLN A 233 10.11 -22.27 -3.91
N LEU A 234 9.43 -21.30 -3.30
CA LEU A 234 8.29 -21.55 -2.43
C LEU A 234 7.12 -22.14 -3.24
N HIS A 235 6.80 -21.54 -4.39
CA HIS A 235 5.74 -22.05 -5.27
C HIS A 235 5.98 -23.52 -5.68
N ARG A 236 7.22 -23.94 -5.95
CA ARG A 236 7.53 -25.35 -6.26
C ARG A 236 7.27 -26.30 -5.09
N ALA A 237 7.53 -25.88 -3.85
CA ALA A 237 7.27 -26.69 -2.67
C ALA A 237 5.77 -26.80 -2.37
N LEU A 238 4.99 -25.75 -2.67
CA LEU A 238 3.54 -25.73 -2.47
C LEU A 238 2.79 -26.70 -3.39
N VAL A 239 3.29 -27.01 -4.58
CA VAL A 239 2.66 -27.97 -5.53
C VAL A 239 2.43 -29.36 -4.91
N THR A 240 3.24 -29.76 -3.92
CA THR A 240 3.15 -31.07 -3.26
C THR A 240 2.28 -31.08 -2.00
N VAL A 241 1.66 -29.96 -1.65
CA VAL A 241 0.91 -29.76 -0.41
C VAL A 241 -0.55 -29.52 -0.74
N ASP A 242 -1.44 -30.11 0.07
CA ASP A 242 -2.87 -29.80 0.02
C ASP A 242 -3.13 -28.44 0.69
N LEU A 243 -3.65 -27.49 -0.10
CA LEU A 243 -3.90 -26.10 0.32
C LEU A 243 -5.41 -25.82 0.30
N PRO A 244 -6.00 -25.35 1.42
CA PRO A 244 -7.42 -25.01 1.47
C PRO A 244 -7.68 -23.76 0.61
N VAL A 245 -8.71 -23.82 -0.24
CA VAL A 245 -9.01 -22.78 -1.23
C VAL A 245 -10.03 -21.75 -0.68
N ASP A 246 -10.82 -22.12 0.31
CA ASP A 246 -11.97 -21.32 0.78
C ASP A 246 -11.64 -20.32 1.91
N ASP A 247 -10.50 -20.48 2.58
CA ASP A 247 -10.11 -19.70 3.77
C ASP A 247 -8.67 -19.19 3.61
N TYR A 248 -8.53 -17.87 3.44
CA TYR A 248 -7.25 -17.20 3.22
C TYR A 248 -6.27 -17.39 4.39
N HIS A 249 -6.76 -17.41 5.62
CA HIS A 249 -5.91 -17.52 6.82
C HIS A 249 -5.40 -18.94 7.04
N ARG A 250 -6.21 -19.96 6.76
CA ARG A 250 -5.75 -21.36 6.75
C ARG A 250 -4.75 -21.62 5.62
N TRP A 251 -5.04 -21.09 4.43
CA TRP A 251 -4.12 -21.16 3.28
C TRP A 251 -2.76 -20.54 3.66
N LEU A 252 -2.78 -19.31 4.21
CA LEU A 252 -1.57 -18.59 4.61
C LEU A 252 -0.76 -19.35 5.67
N THR A 253 -1.43 -19.96 6.64
CA THR A 253 -0.80 -20.76 7.70
C THR A 253 -0.08 -21.99 7.13
N ARG A 254 -0.66 -22.68 6.14
CA ARG A 254 0.00 -23.78 5.41
C ARG A 254 1.23 -23.29 4.66
N VAL A 255 1.12 -22.16 3.96
CA VAL A 255 2.24 -21.57 3.21
C VAL A 255 3.39 -21.15 4.14
N GLN A 256 3.08 -20.66 5.34
CA GLN A 256 4.06 -20.34 6.37
C GLN A 256 4.81 -21.58 6.91
N ASP A 257 4.12 -22.70 7.17
CA ASP A 257 4.82 -23.94 7.57
C ASP A 257 5.75 -24.45 6.46
N VAL A 258 5.29 -24.45 5.20
CA VAL A 258 6.12 -24.86 4.06
C VAL A 258 7.33 -23.95 3.89
N ALA A 259 7.17 -22.63 4.02
CA ALA A 259 8.29 -21.70 4.02
C ALA A 259 9.28 -21.95 5.18
N ALA A 260 8.78 -22.14 6.41
CA ALA A 260 9.61 -22.46 7.57
C ALA A 260 10.31 -23.82 7.44
N ARG A 261 9.73 -24.78 6.71
CA ARG A 261 10.38 -26.06 6.37
C ARG A 261 11.47 -25.88 5.30
N LEU A 262 11.22 -25.07 4.27
CA LEU A 262 12.25 -24.73 3.26
C LEU A 262 13.43 -23.98 3.86
N GLU A 263 13.19 -22.98 4.73
CA GLU A 263 14.24 -22.20 5.39
C GLU A 263 15.08 -23.05 6.36
N ARG A 264 14.56 -24.20 6.82
CA ARG A 264 15.30 -25.20 7.61
C ARG A 264 16.13 -26.18 6.78
N LEU A 265 15.96 -26.26 5.46
CA LEU A 265 16.79 -27.10 4.59
C LEU A 265 18.15 -26.41 4.36
N PRO A 266 19.29 -27.01 4.75
CA PRO A 266 20.60 -26.45 4.43
C PRO A 266 20.76 -26.34 2.91
N GLY A 267 21.28 -25.20 2.45
CA GLY A 267 21.20 -24.78 1.05
C GLY A 267 22.00 -25.62 0.05
N VAL A 268 21.45 -26.77 -0.37
CA VAL A 268 21.97 -27.68 -1.41
C VAL A 268 22.31 -26.94 -2.71
N THR A 269 21.60 -25.84 -3.01
CA THR A 269 21.83 -24.99 -4.18
C THR A 269 23.15 -24.22 -4.18
N ARG A 270 23.87 -24.08 -3.04
CA ARG A 270 25.19 -23.40 -3.03
C ARG A 270 26.36 -24.29 -3.43
N GLU A 271 26.30 -25.61 -3.19
CA GLU A 271 27.44 -26.48 -3.49
C GLU A 271 27.49 -26.93 -4.96
N ILE A 272 26.32 -27.07 -5.60
CA ILE A 272 26.22 -27.47 -7.02
C ILE A 272 26.86 -26.42 -7.95
N SER A 273 26.88 -25.14 -7.56
CA SER A 273 27.53 -24.08 -8.35
C SER A 273 29.08 -24.10 -8.29
N SER A 274 29.68 -24.83 -7.35
CA SER A 274 31.15 -24.93 -7.20
C SER A 274 31.76 -26.02 -8.08
N TYR A 275 30.99 -27.04 -8.47
CA TYR A 275 31.46 -28.14 -9.32
C TYR A 275 31.36 -27.80 -10.81
N ARG A 276 32.18 -26.85 -11.27
CA ARG A 276 32.57 -26.79 -12.69
C ARG A 276 33.68 -27.82 -12.92
N PRO A 277 33.45 -28.92 -13.67
CA PRO A 277 34.55 -29.81 -14.04
C PRO A 277 35.56 -29.03 -14.88
N ARG A 278 36.80 -29.00 -14.39
CA ARG A 278 37.93 -28.38 -15.09
C ARG A 278 38.23 -29.20 -16.35
N ALA A 279 37.97 -28.63 -17.52
CA ALA A 279 38.30 -29.29 -18.79
C ALA A 279 39.81 -29.66 -18.82
N PRO A 280 40.17 -30.91 -19.16
CA PRO A 280 41.56 -31.30 -19.24
C PRO A 280 42.24 -30.54 -20.38
N GLN A 281 43.42 -29.98 -20.11
CA GLN A 281 44.16 -29.27 -21.15
C GLN A 281 44.78 -30.30 -22.10
N ALA A 282 44.38 -30.24 -23.37
CA ALA A 282 44.96 -31.07 -24.41
C ALA A 282 46.41 -30.64 -24.65
N SER A 283 47.34 -31.42 -24.10
CA SER A 283 48.78 -31.31 -24.35
C SER A 283 49.07 -31.54 -25.84
N ARG A 284 49.35 -30.47 -26.59
CA ARG A 284 49.85 -30.57 -27.96
C ARG A 284 51.31 -31.03 -27.94
N LEU A 285 51.51 -32.33 -28.08
CA LEU A 285 52.79 -32.96 -28.40
C LEU A 285 52.53 -34.14 -29.33
N ARG A 286 52.97 -34.07 -30.60
CA ARG A 286 53.43 -35.16 -31.48
C ARG A 286 53.89 -34.58 -32.83
N ASN A 287 54.86 -35.15 -33.56
CA ASN A 287 55.99 -36.03 -33.21
C ASN A 287 56.99 -36.01 -34.41
N ASP A 288 58.12 -36.71 -34.30
CA ASP A 288 59.27 -36.70 -35.23
C ASP A 288 59.02 -37.18 -36.69
N ASP A 289 57.80 -37.58 -37.06
CA ASP A 289 57.43 -38.04 -38.42
C ASP A 289 56.95 -36.90 -39.36
N GLY A 290 57.39 -35.66 -39.10
CA GLY A 290 57.43 -34.58 -40.11
C GLY A 290 56.13 -33.84 -40.50
N ASP A 291 54.94 -34.41 -40.31
CA ASP A 291 53.70 -33.83 -40.86
C ASP A 291 52.80 -33.06 -39.86
N VAL A 292 52.58 -31.76 -40.16
CA VAL A 292 51.57 -30.92 -39.50
C VAL A 292 50.30 -30.90 -40.36
N VAL A 293 49.29 -31.69 -39.99
CA VAL A 293 48.02 -31.77 -40.74
C VAL A 293 47.20 -30.48 -40.58
N MET A 294 47.32 -29.59 -41.56
CA MET A 294 46.61 -28.31 -41.59
C MET A 294 45.23 -28.38 -42.26
N THR A 295 44.37 -27.46 -41.82
CA THR A 295 42.98 -27.20 -42.24
C THR A 295 42.78 -26.88 -43.73
N GLY A 296 41.61 -27.22 -44.30
CA GLY A 296 41.21 -26.68 -45.62
C GLY A 296 39.75 -26.85 -46.10
N VAL A 297 39.19 -25.72 -46.57
CA VAL A 297 38.31 -25.53 -47.76
C VAL A 297 36.77 -25.78 -47.70
N SER A 298 36.06 -24.65 -47.56
CA SER A 298 34.92 -24.12 -48.36
C SER A 298 33.91 -25.02 -49.08
N ARG A 299 32.60 -24.75 -48.85
CA ARG A 299 31.54 -24.79 -49.89
C ARG A 299 30.54 -23.63 -49.74
N ALA A 300 30.34 -22.88 -50.83
CA ALA A 300 29.29 -21.87 -50.95
C ALA A 300 28.07 -22.43 -51.70
N ARG A 301 26.87 -21.92 -51.41
CA ARG A 301 25.70 -22.10 -52.28
C ARG A 301 24.76 -20.90 -52.20
N ASN A 302 24.21 -20.52 -53.36
CA ASN A 302 23.52 -19.25 -53.60
C ASN A 302 22.01 -19.49 -53.79
N LYS A 303 21.13 -18.62 -53.29
CA LYS A 303 19.73 -18.51 -53.78
C LYS A 303 19.15 -17.12 -53.49
N LYS A 304 18.39 -16.59 -54.47
CA LYS A 304 17.80 -15.23 -54.50
C LYS A 304 16.33 -15.23 -54.04
N GLY A 305 15.82 -14.06 -53.66
CA GLY A 305 14.38 -13.78 -53.41
C GLY A 305 14.17 -13.10 -52.05
N ALA A 306 14.24 -11.78 -51.89
CA ALA A 306 13.36 -10.71 -52.38
C ALA A 306 12.27 -10.31 -51.37
N LEU A 307 12.48 -9.18 -50.67
CA LEU A 307 11.54 -8.06 -50.43
C LEU A 307 12.06 -7.16 -49.27
N GLU A 308 12.38 -5.90 -49.60
CA GLU A 308 12.63 -4.74 -48.69
C GLU A 308 11.23 -4.12 -48.31
N PRO A 309 11.04 -3.03 -47.52
CA PRO A 309 12.01 -1.93 -47.34
C PRO A 309 12.06 -1.15 -46.00
N GLN A 310 12.94 -0.12 -46.02
CA GLN A 310 12.96 1.14 -45.24
C GLN A 310 13.73 1.15 -43.90
N ARG A 311 14.93 1.77 -43.77
CA ARG A 311 15.35 3.21 -43.94
C ARG A 311 14.99 4.08 -42.72
N ARG A 312 15.86 4.98 -42.20
CA ARG A 312 16.76 5.92 -42.92
C ARG A 312 17.94 6.47 -42.07
N ARG A 313 19.15 6.48 -42.68
CA ARG A 313 20.12 7.61 -42.86
C ARG A 313 20.81 8.27 -41.62
N ARG A 314 21.99 8.92 -41.72
CA ARG A 314 22.71 9.50 -42.90
C ARG A 314 24.24 9.70 -42.70
N TYR A 315 25.01 9.71 -43.82
CA TYR A 315 26.23 10.53 -44.12
C TYR A 315 27.55 10.25 -43.35
N SER A 316 28.79 10.29 -43.88
CA SER A 316 29.42 10.20 -45.24
C SER A 316 30.93 9.87 -45.05
N SER A 317 31.65 9.14 -45.91
CA SER A 317 32.34 9.57 -47.17
C SER A 317 33.32 10.75 -46.99
N SER A 318 34.56 10.77 -47.51
CA SER A 318 35.33 9.86 -48.40
C SER A 318 36.72 9.57 -47.78
N SER A 319 37.85 9.21 -48.43
CA SER A 319 38.31 8.96 -49.82
C SER A 319 39.55 8.03 -49.81
N GLU A 320 40.12 7.68 -50.97
CA GLU A 320 41.34 6.85 -51.10
C GLU A 320 42.68 7.61 -50.90
N SER A 321 43.73 6.90 -50.43
CA SER A 321 45.05 6.82 -51.09
C SER A 321 46.00 5.84 -50.37
N GLU A 322 46.96 5.28 -51.11
CA GLU A 322 47.98 4.33 -50.60
C GLU A 322 49.18 5.05 -49.95
N GLY A 323 49.86 4.39 -49.01
CA GLY A 323 51.12 4.87 -48.45
C GLY A 323 51.48 4.21 -47.11
N LEU A 324 52.71 3.68 -47.00
CA LEU A 324 53.23 3.02 -45.79
C LEU A 324 53.26 3.97 -44.58
N GLU A 325 52.51 3.71 -43.50
CA GLU A 325 52.89 4.20 -42.17
C GLU A 325 52.25 3.47 -40.96
N ARG A 326 53.14 3.02 -40.06
CA ARG A 326 53.06 2.84 -38.58
C ARG A 326 51.71 2.50 -37.90
N PRO A 327 51.69 1.57 -36.92
CA PRO A 327 50.48 1.28 -36.13
C PRO A 327 49.99 2.56 -35.42
N GLN A 328 48.73 2.92 -35.67
CA GLN A 328 48.15 4.18 -35.19
C GLN A 328 48.31 4.31 -33.68
N LYS A 329 48.97 5.39 -33.24
CA LYS A 329 48.93 5.84 -31.85
C LYS A 329 47.46 6.06 -31.48
N ASP A 330 46.95 5.26 -30.55
CA ASP A 330 45.63 5.47 -29.98
C ASP A 330 45.66 6.81 -29.22
N ASN A 331 45.19 7.88 -29.87
CA ASN A 331 45.19 9.26 -29.36
C ASN A 331 44.24 9.45 -28.16
N ARG A 332 43.64 8.38 -27.67
CA ARG A 332 42.86 8.33 -26.44
C ARG A 332 43.78 8.63 -25.25
N ARG A 333 43.38 9.65 -24.48
CA ARG A 333 44.01 9.99 -23.20
C ARG A 333 43.56 8.99 -22.15
N CYS A 334 44.52 8.49 -21.37
CA CYS A 334 44.27 7.63 -20.23
C CYS A 334 43.29 8.28 -19.23
N TYR A 335 42.16 7.64 -18.93
CA TYR A 335 41.15 8.18 -17.99
C TYR A 335 41.63 8.32 -16.53
N ASN A 336 42.86 7.90 -16.19
CA ASN A 336 43.45 8.08 -14.85
C ASN A 336 44.46 9.24 -14.76
N CYS A 337 45.28 9.46 -15.81
CA CYS A 337 46.35 10.49 -15.81
C CYS A 337 46.30 11.49 -16.98
N ASN A 338 45.36 11.33 -17.92
CA ASN A 338 45.15 12.15 -19.12
C ASN A 338 46.32 12.18 -20.14
N GLU A 339 47.31 11.30 -20.00
CA GLU A 339 48.41 11.09 -20.94
C GLU A 339 47.96 10.18 -22.10
N ILE A 340 48.47 10.43 -23.31
CA ILE A 340 48.14 9.66 -24.52
C ILE A 340 48.96 8.37 -24.62
N GLY A 341 48.47 7.39 -25.39
CA GLY A 341 49.18 6.15 -25.70
C GLY A 341 48.99 5.00 -24.71
N HIS A 342 48.11 5.15 -23.72
CA HIS A 342 47.63 4.02 -22.89
C HIS A 342 46.22 4.29 -22.33
N ILE A 343 45.48 3.22 -22.04
CA ILE A 343 44.18 3.30 -21.35
C ILE A 343 44.33 3.13 -19.83
N ALA A 344 43.30 3.49 -19.06
CA ALA A 344 43.35 3.53 -17.59
C ALA A 344 43.63 2.16 -16.92
N GLU A 345 43.41 1.07 -17.64
CA GLU A 345 43.73 -0.29 -17.22
C GLU A 345 45.24 -0.56 -17.19
N TRP A 346 46.00 0.03 -18.13
CA TRP A 346 47.45 -0.17 -18.29
C TRP A 346 48.26 1.03 -17.76
N CYS A 347 47.65 1.85 -16.91
CA CYS A 347 48.27 3.03 -16.32
C CYS A 347 49.19 2.66 -15.16
N ARG A 348 50.48 3.01 -15.25
CA ARG A 348 51.47 2.80 -14.17
C ARG A 348 51.28 3.72 -12.95
N LYS A 349 50.41 4.75 -13.04
CA LYS A 349 50.12 5.68 -11.95
C LYS A 349 48.96 5.15 -11.08
N PRO A 350 48.98 5.33 -9.75
CA PRO A 350 47.93 4.82 -8.88
C PRO A 350 46.55 5.39 -9.25
N LYS A 351 45.50 4.59 -9.06
CA LYS A 351 44.12 4.97 -9.42
C LYS A 351 43.65 6.15 -8.57
N ARG A 352 43.26 7.26 -9.21
CA ARG A 352 42.70 8.44 -8.53
C ARG A 352 41.42 8.05 -7.78
N GLN A 353 41.41 8.22 -6.45
CA GLN A 353 40.22 7.93 -5.65
C GLN A 353 39.09 8.92 -6.00
N SER A 354 37.91 8.43 -6.33
CA SER A 354 36.81 9.32 -6.75
C SER A 354 36.34 10.25 -5.61
N PRO A 355 35.95 11.50 -5.91
CA PRO A 355 35.56 12.49 -4.91
C PRO A 355 34.32 12.09 -4.09
N ARG A 356 33.59 11.03 -4.50
CA ARG A 356 32.46 10.46 -3.74
C ARG A 356 32.89 9.86 -2.39
N LYS A 357 34.10 9.30 -2.26
CA LYS A 357 34.57 8.72 -0.97
C LYS A 357 35.03 9.78 0.05
N ALA A 358 35.61 10.88 -0.41
CA ALA A 358 36.07 11.98 0.47
C ALA A 358 34.94 12.64 1.29
N LYS A 359 33.73 12.77 0.72
CA LYS A 359 32.56 13.32 1.43
C LYS A 359 32.11 12.43 2.61
N LYS A 360 32.28 11.10 2.54
CA LYS A 360 31.90 10.19 3.63
C LYS A 360 32.83 10.32 4.84
N ILE A 361 34.14 10.45 4.61
CA ILE A 361 35.16 10.60 5.67
C ILE A 361 34.98 11.91 6.45
N LYS A 362 34.71 13.04 5.76
CA LYS A 362 34.43 14.33 6.42
C LYS A 362 33.18 14.29 7.30
N LYS A 363 32.12 13.59 6.90
CA LYS A 363 30.87 13.50 7.68
C LYS A 363 31.05 12.72 9.00
N VAL A 364 31.83 11.63 8.98
CA VAL A 364 32.15 10.84 10.19
C VAL A 364 33.02 11.63 11.19
N LYS A 365 34.01 12.40 10.71
CA LYS A 365 34.83 13.25 11.60
C LYS A 365 34.04 14.38 12.26
N LYS A 366 33.02 14.96 11.59
CA LYS A 366 32.16 15.99 12.21
C LYS A 366 31.27 15.41 13.31
N ALA A 367 30.71 14.21 13.12
CA ALA A 367 29.89 13.55 14.15
C ALA A 367 30.67 13.26 15.44
N ARG A 368 31.90 12.72 15.34
CA ARG A 368 32.74 12.42 16.52
C ARG A 368 33.28 13.66 17.27
N LYS A 369 33.18 14.87 16.70
CA LYS A 369 33.53 16.12 17.41
C LYS A 369 32.33 16.73 18.14
N ALA A 370 31.10 16.51 17.66
CA ALA A 370 29.89 16.93 18.37
C ALA A 370 29.65 16.09 19.63
N SER A 371 29.84 14.77 19.56
CA SER A 371 29.67 13.86 20.70
C SER A 371 30.80 13.89 21.76
N LYS A 372 31.60 14.97 21.82
CA LYS A 372 32.69 15.14 22.81
C LYS A 372 32.65 16.53 23.47
N LEU A 373 31.55 17.27 23.32
CA LEU A 373 31.37 18.62 23.88
C LEU A 373 30.15 18.73 24.81
N GLU A 374 29.41 17.64 25.03
CA GLU A 374 28.18 17.59 25.85
C GLU A 374 28.37 16.82 27.18
N GLU A 375 29.55 16.23 27.42
CA GLU A 375 29.91 15.55 28.68
C GLU A 375 31.14 16.24 29.29
N GLY A 376 30.91 17.17 30.22
CA GLY A 376 31.97 17.75 31.05
C GLY A 376 31.81 19.24 31.35
N SER A 377 31.04 19.56 32.41
CA SER A 377 31.48 20.41 33.52
C SER A 377 30.28 20.74 34.40
N ASP A 378 30.16 20.06 35.54
CA ASP A 378 29.24 20.42 36.62
C ASP A 378 30.05 20.53 37.92
N SER A 379 29.59 21.38 38.85
CA SER A 379 30.23 21.79 40.12
C SER A 379 31.56 22.58 40.05
N ASN A 380 31.54 23.84 40.50
CA ASN A 380 31.97 24.18 41.87
C ASN A 380 31.36 25.56 42.29
N ALA A 381 31.45 25.90 43.58
CA ALA A 381 30.58 26.88 44.23
C ALA A 381 31.26 28.20 44.69
N THR A 382 30.41 29.07 45.26
CA THR A 382 30.65 30.01 46.37
C THR A 382 31.32 31.39 46.16
N GLU A 383 30.68 32.36 46.85
CA GLU A 383 31.19 33.58 47.50
C GLU A 383 31.22 34.96 46.80
N GLU A 384 30.70 35.92 47.58
CA GLU A 384 31.07 37.34 47.73
C GLU A 384 30.70 38.41 46.66
N LEU A 385 29.73 39.24 47.08
CA LEU A 385 29.81 40.70 47.19
C LEU A 385 29.58 41.67 46.01
N ARG A 386 28.53 42.48 46.23
CA ARG A 386 28.57 43.96 46.39
C ARG A 386 28.33 44.85 45.16
N SER A 387 27.16 45.52 45.20
CA SER A 387 26.89 46.90 44.72
C SER A 387 27.03 47.16 43.20
N SER A 388 26.43 48.19 42.61
CA SER A 388 25.39 49.16 43.00
C SER A 388 24.89 49.85 41.72
N GLU A 389 23.75 50.55 41.79
CA GLU A 389 23.40 51.68 40.89
C GLU A 389 23.15 51.33 39.39
N THR A 390 22.33 52.03 38.61
CA THR A 390 21.56 53.29 38.78
C THR A 390 20.33 53.28 37.83
N GLU A 391 19.36 54.18 38.08
CA GLU A 391 18.46 54.90 37.13
C GLU A 391 18.01 54.17 35.83
N GLU A 392 16.73 53.89 35.59
CA GLU A 392 15.62 54.83 35.33
C GLU A 392 15.84 55.84 34.17
N SER A 393 14.75 56.04 33.41
CA SER A 393 14.41 57.24 32.62
C SER A 393 14.62 57.22 31.09
N SER A 394 13.47 57.02 30.43
CA SER A 394 12.92 57.90 29.38
C SER A 394 13.62 58.05 28.03
N GLY A 395 12.82 57.88 26.97
CA GLY A 395 13.22 58.10 25.58
C GLY A 395 12.09 57.77 24.61
N LYS A 396 11.07 58.62 24.53
CA LYS A 396 10.13 58.65 23.39
C LYS A 396 10.79 59.41 22.25
N GLU A 397 10.70 58.87 21.04
CA GLU A 397 10.05 59.50 19.88
C GLU A 397 9.61 58.41 18.88
#